data_AF-A0A5V8Y9B3-F1
#
_entry.id   AF-A0A5V8Y9B3-F1
#
_cell.length_a   1.000
_cell.length_b   1.000
_cell.length_c   1.000
_cell.angle_alpha   90.00
_cell.angle_beta   90.00
_cell.angle_gamma   90.00
#
_symmetry.space_group_name_H-M   'P 1'
#
loop_
_entity.id
_entity.type
_entity.pdbx_description
1 polymer ?
#
loop_
_entity_poly.entity_id
_entity_poly.type
_entity_poly.pdbx_seq_one_letter_code
_entity_poly.pdbx_strand_id
1 'polypeptide(L)'
;MRIQHNTIQAEGRYLYDPLGRRVGKRVWKRELVHWSDTRRELSRKPYVTWYGWEGDRLTTIQTGQSRIQTVYAPGSFTPLVRIETDAAEQAKAQHRSLAEKLS
;
A
#
# COMPACT_ATOMS: atom_id res chain seq x y z
N MET A 1 6.60 -14.24 8.47
CA MET A 1 5.44 -15.09 8.81
C MET A 1 4.95 -14.71 10.19
N ARG A 2 3.64 -14.60 10.42
CA ARG A 2 3.06 -14.39 11.76
C ARG A 2 2.31 -15.64 12.17
N ILE A 3 2.66 -16.20 13.33
CA ILE A 3 2.07 -17.42 13.88
C ILE A 3 1.46 -17.09 15.24
N GLN A 4 0.26 -17.60 15.53
CA GLN A 4 -0.36 -17.57 16.85
C GLN A 4 -1.12 -18.88 17.07
N HIS A 5 -1.04 -19.45 18.27
CA HIS A 5 -1.65 -20.75 18.61
C HIS A 5 -1.36 -21.83 17.55
N ASN A 6 -0.08 -21.99 17.19
CA ASN A 6 0.39 -22.91 16.16
C ASN A 6 -0.24 -22.73 14.76
N THR A 7 -0.90 -21.60 14.51
CA THR A 7 -1.62 -21.31 13.27
C THR A 7 -1.04 -20.09 12.57
N ILE A 8 -0.83 -20.21 11.26
CA ILE A 8 -0.35 -19.11 10.42
C ILE A 8 -1.44 -18.04 10.31
N GLN A 9 -1.21 -16.88 10.91
CA GLN A 9 -2.13 -15.74 10.86
C GLN A 9 -1.86 -14.82 9.67
N ALA A 10 -0.61 -14.73 9.23
CA ALA A 10 -0.26 -13.99 8.03
C ALA A 10 1.04 -14.47 7.39
N GLU A 11 1.08 -14.43 6.06
CA GLU A 11 2.29 -14.58 5.25
C GLU A 11 2.63 -13.23 4.61
N GLY A 12 3.91 -12.86 4.63
CA GLY A 12 4.38 -11.60 4.07
C GLY A 12 5.49 -11.85 3.05
N ARG A 13 5.43 -11.17 1.92
CA ARG A 13 6.49 -11.12 0.90
C ARG A 13 6.85 -9.67 0.61
N TYR A 14 8.11 -9.41 0.31
CA TYR A 14 8.64 -8.06 0.12
C TYR A 14 9.34 -7.96 -1.23
N LEU A 15 9.20 -6.81 -1.87
CA LEU A 15 9.86 -6.46 -3.12
C LEU A 15 10.84 -5.33 -2.83
N TYR A 16 12.03 -5.44 -3.43
CA TYR A 16 13.13 -4.50 -3.24
C TYR A 16 13.65 -4.01 -4.59
N ASP A 17 14.13 -2.77 -4.63
CA ASP A 17 14.89 -2.26 -5.78
C ASP A 17 16.38 -2.68 -5.69
N PRO A 18 17.22 -2.44 -6.73
CA PRO A 18 18.63 -2.79 -6.70
C PRO A 18 19.45 -2.11 -5.59
N LEU A 19 18.95 -1.01 -5.02
CA LEU A 19 19.57 -0.31 -3.89
C LEU A 19 19.12 -0.91 -2.54
N GLY A 20 18.35 -1.99 -2.55
CA GLY A 20 17.88 -2.68 -1.35
C GLY A 20 16.73 -1.99 -0.63
N ARG A 21 16.12 -0.96 -1.24
CA ARG A 21 14.97 -0.27 -0.63
C ARG A 21 13.70 -1.04 -0.91
N ARG A 22 12.82 -1.10 0.10
CA ARG A 22 11.53 -1.78 -0.04
C ARG A 22 10.64 -0.96 -0.97
N VAL A 23 10.22 -1.54 -2.08
CA VAL A 23 9.28 -0.93 -3.05
C VAL A 23 7.88 -1.53 -2.96
N GLY A 24 7.77 -2.75 -2.43
CA GLY A 24 6.48 -3.42 -2.28
C GLY A 24 6.43 -4.35 -1.08
N LYS A 25 5.23 -4.51 -0.54
CA LYS A 25 4.89 -5.49 0.50
C LYS A 25 3.58 -6.16 0.12
N ARG A 26 3.55 -7.48 0.15
CA ARG A 26 2.36 -8.31 -0.05
C ARG A 26 2.08 -9.09 1.22
N VAL A 27 0.87 -9.02 1.74
CA VAL A 27 0.45 -9.75 2.95
C VAL A 27 -0.80 -10.55 2.65
N TRP A 28 -0.72 -11.86 2.83
CA TRP A 28 -1.86 -12.76 2.89
C TRP A 28 -2.26 -12.88 4.36
N LYS A 29 -3.51 -12.60 4.70
CA LYS A 29 -4.01 -12.63 6.09
C LYS A 29 -5.00 -13.77 6.26
N ARG A 30 -5.00 -14.40 7.43
CA ARG A 30 -5.98 -15.43 7.76
C ARG A 30 -7.32 -14.78 8.07
N GLU A 31 -8.29 -14.99 7.19
CA GLU A 31 -9.61 -14.38 7.19
C GLU A 31 -10.67 -15.46 6.94
N LEU A 32 -11.94 -15.13 7.17
CA LEU A 32 -13.04 -16.07 6.91
C LEU A 32 -13.16 -16.34 5.40
N VAL A 33 -13.32 -17.60 5.02
CA VAL A 33 -13.51 -17.99 3.61
C VAL A 33 -14.84 -17.45 3.08
N HIS A 34 -15.86 -17.47 3.94
CA HIS A 34 -17.19 -16.94 3.70
C HIS A 34 -17.77 -16.37 5.00
N TRP A 35 -18.66 -15.38 4.90
CA TRP A 35 -19.17 -14.65 6.08
C TRP A 35 -19.95 -15.53 7.06
N SER A 36 -20.57 -16.61 6.57
CA SER A 36 -21.34 -17.58 7.37
C SER A 36 -20.55 -18.85 7.74
N ASP A 37 -19.30 -18.96 7.30
CA ASP A 37 -18.44 -20.11 7.58
C ASP A 37 -17.64 -19.84 8.85
N THR A 38 -17.19 -20.91 9.53
CA THR A 38 -16.25 -20.84 10.65
C THR A 38 -14.81 -21.08 10.20
N ARG A 39 -14.62 -21.64 9.00
CA ARG A 39 -13.32 -21.90 8.40
C ARG A 39 -12.61 -20.59 8.05
N ARG A 40 -11.36 -20.49 8.51
CA ARG A 40 -10.47 -19.38 8.19
C ARG A 40 -9.29 -19.86 7.35
N GLU A 41 -8.92 -19.10 6.34
CA GLU A 41 -7.79 -19.38 5.46
C GLU A 41 -7.03 -18.12 5.13
N LEU A 42 -5.82 -18.25 4.59
CA LEU A 42 -5.11 -17.11 4.03
C LEU A 42 -5.94 -16.54 2.86
N SER A 43 -6.07 -15.22 2.82
CA SER A 43 -6.79 -14.48 1.78
C SER A 43 -6.34 -14.92 0.38
N ARG A 44 -7.26 -15.10 -0.57
CA ARG A 44 -6.90 -15.57 -1.93
C ARG A 44 -5.97 -14.58 -2.67
N LYS A 45 -6.17 -13.28 -2.44
CA LYS A 45 -5.33 -12.20 -2.95
C LYS A 45 -4.57 -11.54 -1.79
N PRO A 46 -3.32 -11.09 -2.01
CA PRO A 46 -2.61 -10.34 -0.99
C PRO A 46 -3.15 -8.92 -0.86
N TYR A 47 -3.08 -8.39 0.36
CA TYR A 47 -3.07 -6.95 0.59
C TYR A 47 -1.70 -6.41 0.16
N VAL A 48 -1.70 -5.42 -0.72
CA VAL A 48 -0.47 -4.85 -1.27
C VAL A 48 -0.26 -3.44 -0.72
N THR A 49 0.98 -3.15 -0.34
CA THR A 49 1.47 -1.80 -0.07
C THR A 49 2.63 -1.51 -1.00
N TRP A 50 2.56 -0.40 -1.72
CA TRP A 50 3.62 0.13 -2.57
C TRP A 50 4.31 1.31 -1.89
N TYR A 51 5.61 1.41 -2.11
CA TYR A 51 6.48 2.44 -1.54
C TYR A 51 7.22 3.16 -2.67
N GLY A 52 6.94 4.45 -2.82
CA GLY A 52 7.57 5.32 -3.82
C GLY A 52 8.68 6.14 -3.17
N TRP A 53 9.87 6.10 -3.79
CA TRP A 53 11.07 6.77 -3.30
C TRP A 53 11.48 7.91 -4.24
N GLU A 54 12.06 8.96 -3.68
CA GLU A 54 12.74 10.04 -4.39
C GLU A 54 14.13 10.22 -3.78
N GLY A 55 15.17 9.79 -4.51
CA GLY A 55 16.47 9.55 -3.88
C GLY A 55 16.29 8.58 -2.70
N ASP A 56 16.77 8.95 -1.52
CA ASP A 56 16.62 8.13 -0.29
C ASP A 56 15.38 8.47 0.55
N ARG A 57 14.48 9.30 0.02
CA ARG A 57 13.28 9.74 0.74
C ARG A 57 12.08 8.92 0.33
N LEU A 58 11.40 8.32 1.30
CA LEU A 58 10.11 7.65 1.07
C LEU A 58 9.03 8.72 0.91
N THR A 59 8.61 8.99 -0.32
CA THR A 59 7.66 10.07 -0.61
C THR A 59 6.23 9.59 -0.77
N THR A 60 6.02 8.32 -1.11
CA THR A 60 4.67 7.77 -1.33
C THR A 60 4.50 6.42 -0.63
N ILE A 61 3.39 6.26 0.08
CA ILE A 61 2.91 4.95 0.56
C ILE A 61 1.52 4.75 -0.01
N GLN A 62 1.32 3.68 -0.77
CA GLN A 62 0.03 3.40 -1.39
C GLN A 62 -0.46 2.00 -1.01
N THR A 63 -1.69 1.93 -0.51
CA THR A 63 -2.42 0.69 -0.26
C THR A 63 -3.57 0.58 -1.26
N GLY A 64 -4.35 -0.50 -1.18
CA GLY A 64 -5.59 -0.60 -1.95
C GLY A 64 -6.69 0.38 -1.51
N GLN A 65 -6.57 0.99 -0.31
CA GLN A 65 -7.59 1.85 0.27
C GLN A 65 -7.21 3.31 0.30
N SER A 66 -5.91 3.63 0.36
CA SER A 66 -5.43 5.00 0.52
C SER A 66 -4.04 5.19 -0.07
N ARG A 67 -3.71 6.44 -0.34
CA ARG A 67 -2.39 6.93 -0.71
C ARG A 67 -1.97 8.01 0.27
N ILE A 68 -0.74 7.93 0.74
CA ILE A 68 -0.08 8.95 1.54
C ILE A 68 1.08 9.49 0.71
N GLN A 69 1.18 10.80 0.61
CA GLN A 69 2.34 11.48 0.03
C GLN A 69 2.97 12.42 1.06
N THR A 70 4.29 12.39 1.17
CA THR A 70 5.05 13.28 2.05
C THR A 70 5.98 14.14 1.20
N VAL A 71 5.82 15.45 1.34
CA VAL A 71 6.69 16.46 0.74
C VAL A 71 7.74 16.84 1.76
N TYR A 72 9.01 16.80 1.37
CA TYR A 72 10.15 17.14 2.20
C TYR A 72 10.72 18.50 1.81
N ALA A 73 11.42 19.14 2.74
CA ALA A 73 12.21 20.32 2.43
C ALA A 73 13.33 19.97 1.41
N PRO A 74 13.73 20.92 0.55
CA PRO A 74 14.81 20.69 -0.41
C PRO A 74 16.10 20.25 0.30
N GLY A 75 16.73 19.17 -0.18
CA GLY A 75 18.00 18.65 0.38
C GLY A 75 17.93 18.14 1.82
N SER A 76 16.74 17.97 2.39
CA SER A 76 16.55 17.56 3.79
C SER A 76 15.52 16.42 3.93
N PHE A 77 15.56 15.75 5.07
CA PHE A 77 14.58 14.77 5.52
C PHE A 77 13.47 15.39 6.39
N THR A 78 13.45 16.71 6.57
CA THR A 78 12.38 17.42 7.29
C THR A 78 11.07 17.37 6.47
N PRO A 79 10.01 16.71 6.96
CA PRO A 79 8.73 16.70 6.27
C PRO A 79 8.06 18.07 6.40
N LEU A 80 7.57 18.61 5.29
CA LEU A 80 6.81 19.86 5.24
C LEU A 80 5.31 19.60 5.24
N VAL A 81 4.88 18.62 4.44
CA VAL A 81 3.45 18.32 4.25
C VAL A 81 3.26 16.81 4.14
N ARG A 82 2.19 16.30 4.75
CA ARG A 82 1.71 14.93 4.56
C ARG A 82 0.26 14.97 4.08
N ILE A 83 0.04 14.43 2.89
CA ILE A 83 -1.26 14.40 2.21
C ILE A 83 -1.76 12.97 2.26
N GLU A 84 -2.96 12.77 2.81
CA GLU A 84 -3.63 11.47 2.81
C GLU A 84 -4.84 11.55 1.87
N THR A 85 -5.02 10.53 1.04
CA THR A 85 -6.11 10.49 0.08
C THR A 85 -6.68 9.08 0.04
N ASP A 86 -7.99 8.97 0.21
CA ASP A 86 -8.69 7.70 0.01
C ASP A 86 -8.70 7.31 -1.47
N ALA A 87 -8.45 6.03 -1.76
CA ALA A 87 -8.37 5.52 -3.11
C ALA A 87 -9.68 5.70 -3.89
N ALA A 88 -10.83 5.64 -3.20
CA ALA A 88 -12.13 5.89 -3.80
C ALA A 88 -12.30 7.34 -4.27
N GLU A 89 -11.84 8.30 -3.46
CA GLU A 89 -11.86 9.72 -3.84
C GLU A 89 -10.83 10.04 -4.93
N GLN A 90 -9.65 9.41 -4.88
CA GLN A 90 -8.64 9.52 -5.93
C GLN A 90 -9.16 8.99 -7.28
N ALA A 91 -9.87 7.86 -7.30
CA ALA A 91 -10.44 7.30 -8.52
C ALA A 91 -11.45 8.27 -9.17
N LYS A 92 -12.34 8.89 -8.37
CA LYS A 92 -13.28 9.91 -8.85
C LYS A 92 -12.59 11.16 -9.41
N ALA A 93 -11.41 11.51 -8.91
CA ALA A 93 -10.61 12.61 -9.44
C ALA A 93 -9.89 12.24 -10.75
N GLN A 94 -9.47 10.98 -10.91
CA GLN A 94 -8.86 10.47 -12.15
C GLN A 94 -9.85 10.42 -13.32
N HIS A 95 -11.13 10.13 -13.08
CA HIS A 95 -12.22 10.23 -14.08
C HIS A 95 -12.60 11.67 -14.46
N ARG A 96 -11.83 12.66 -14.01
CA ARG A 96 -11.98 14.07 -14.38
C ARG A 96 -10.64 14.60 -14.87
N SER A 97 -9.87 13.75 -15.56
CA SER A 97 -8.51 14.05 -15.95
C SER A 97 -8.47 15.09 -17.07
N LEU A 98 -7.33 15.79 -17.19
CA LEU A 98 -7.11 16.77 -18.24
C LEU A 98 -7.28 16.16 -19.64
N ALA A 99 -6.98 14.86 -19.81
CA ALA A 99 -7.13 14.15 -21.07
C ALA A 99 -8.59 14.09 -21.55
N GLU A 100 -9.56 13.95 -20.65
CA GLU A 100 -11.00 13.97 -20.99
C GLU A 100 -11.53 15.39 -21.25
N LYS A 101 -10.86 16.42 -20.71
CA LYS A 101 -11.21 17.83 -20.99
C LYS A 101 -10.62 18.37 -22.29
N LEU A 102 -9.60 17.69 -22.82
CA LEU A 102 -8.89 18.08 -24.04
C LEU A 102 -9.26 17.20 -25.25
N SER A 103 -10.17 16.21 -25.07
CA SER A 103 -10.78 15.40 -26.12
C SER A 103 -12.11 15.98 -26.57
#